data_AF-A0A1T1DJI0-F1
#
_entry.id   AF-A0A1T1DJI0-F1
#
_cell.length_a   1.000
_cell.length_b   1.000
_cell.length_c   1.000
_cell.angle_alpha   90.00
_cell.angle_beta   90.00
_cell.angle_gamma   90.00
#
_symmetry.space_group_name_H-M   'P 1'
#
loop_
_entity.id
_entity.type
_entity.pdbx_description
1 polymer ?
#
loop_
_entity_poly.entity_id
_entity_poly.type
_entity_poly.pdbx_seq_one_letter_code
_entity_poly.pdbx_strand_id
1 'polypeptide(L)' 'MAADEKKSKVSYRLGEAVRNKVTGQVMYVDIPWHPEVTCVYYDLETSKLVKVDVFPEDLEKEEELLFKRV' A
#
# COMPACT_ATOMS: atom_id res chain seq x y z
N MET A 1 23.56 6.50 -20.15
CA MET A 1 22.59 6.59 -19.03
C MET A 1 21.41 5.68 -19.35
N ALA A 2 21.26 4.55 -18.67
CA ALA A 2 20.05 3.74 -18.73
C ALA A 2 19.38 3.89 -17.36
N ALA A 3 18.39 4.78 -17.29
CA ALA A 3 17.60 4.96 -16.08
C ALA A 3 16.80 3.69 -15.84
N ASP A 4 16.88 3.21 -14.60
CA ASP A 4 16.34 1.98 -14.06
C ASP A 4 14.83 1.83 -14.37
N GLU A 5 14.51 1.05 -15.40
CA GLU A 5 13.15 0.57 -15.64
C GLU A 5 12.86 -0.65 -14.76
N LYS A 6 13.00 -0.51 -13.43
CA LYS A 6 12.30 -1.42 -12.50
C LYS A 6 10.89 -0.89 -12.28
N LYS A 7 10.09 -0.90 -13.35
CA LYS A 7 8.63 -1.06 -13.21
C LYS A 7 8.39 -2.48 -12.72
N SER A 8 8.75 -2.75 -11.46
CA SER A 8 8.29 -3.91 -10.73
C SER A 8 6.77 -3.95 -10.92
N LYS A 9 6.24 -5.03 -11.48
CA LYS A 9 4.80 -5.30 -11.49
C LYS A 9 4.36 -5.40 -10.03
N VAL A 10 4.15 -4.26 -9.36
CA VAL A 10 3.77 -4.23 -7.95
C VAL A 10 2.34 -4.72 -7.89
N SER A 11 2.22 -6.03 -7.74
CA SER A 11 0.95 -6.73 -7.65
C SER A 11 0.61 -6.70 -6.18
N TYR A 12 -0.27 -5.80 -5.77
CA TYR A 12 -0.75 -5.76 -4.40
C TYR A 12 -1.74 -6.91 -4.18
N ARG A 13 -1.89 -7.36 -2.93
CA ARG A 13 -2.91 -8.33 -2.56
C ARG A 13 -3.93 -7.70 -1.63
N LEU A 14 -5.16 -8.18 -1.68
CA LEU A 14 -6.17 -7.84 -0.68
C LEU A 14 -5.63 -8.16 0.73
N GLY A 15 -5.74 -7.22 1.65
CA GLY A 15 -5.25 -7.29 3.02
C GLY A 15 -3.75 -7.06 3.18
N GLU A 16 -3.02 -6.75 2.10
CA GLU A 16 -1.58 -6.47 2.17
C GLU A 16 -1.34 -5.13 2.88
N ALA A 17 -0.43 -5.12 3.87
CA ALA A 17 -0.01 -3.90 4.54
C ALA A 17 0.91 -3.11 3.61
N VAL A 18 0.52 -1.88 3.33
CA VAL A 18 1.24 -0.95 2.46
C VAL A 18 1.47 0.35 3.19
N ARG A 19 2.59 1.00 2.92
CA ARG A 19 2.89 2.32 3.44
C ARG A 19 2.81 3.33 2.33
N ASN A 20 2.05 4.38 2.56
CA ASN A 20 2.02 5.51 1.67
C ASN A 20 3.34 6.29 1.80
N LYS A 21 4.09 6.47 0.71
CA LYS A 21 5.37 7.20 0.73
C LYS A 21 5.20 8.70 0.96
N VAL A 22 4.07 9.25 0.56
CA VAL A 22 3.75 10.68 0.67
C VAL A 22 3.46 11.06 2.11
N THR A 23 2.62 10.27 2.80
CA THR A 23 2.20 10.56 4.18
C THR A 23 2.99 9.78 5.22
N GLY A 24 3.73 8.74 4.82
CA GLY A 24 4.38 7.78 5.70
C GLY A 24 3.40 6.89 6.47
N GLN A 25 2.09 6.99 6.20
CA GLN A 25 1.03 6.28 6.92
C GLN A 25 0.89 4.85 6.42
N VAL A 26 0.73 3.91 7.35
CA VAL A 26 0.46 2.50 7.06
C VAL A 26 -1.03 2.32 6.81
N MET A 27 -1.34 1.61 5.72
CA MET A 27 -2.67 1.29 5.24
C MET A 27 -2.73 -0.18 4.84
N TYR A 28 -3.92 -0.69 4.57
CA TYR A 28 -4.15 -2.04 4.11
C TYR A 28 -4.85 -2.02 2.76
N VAL A 29 -4.46 -2.89 1.84
CA VAL A 29 -5.08 -2.92 0.52
C VAL A 29 -6.46 -3.56 0.60
N ASP A 30 -7.50 -2.84 0.16
CA ASP A 30 -8.88 -3.32 0.07
C ASP A 30 -9.22 -3.77 -1.35
N ILE A 31 -8.71 -3.12 -2.39
CA ILE A 31 -8.95 -3.53 -3.79
C ILE A 31 -7.66 -3.40 -4.59
N PRO A 32 -6.97 -4.51 -4.91
CA PRO A 32 -5.73 -4.49 -5.68
C PRO A 32 -5.90 -4.48 -7.21
N TRP A 33 -7.13 -4.48 -7.74
CA TRP A 33 -7.43 -4.84 -9.14
C TRP A 33 -7.91 -3.65 -10.01
N HIS A 34 -7.32 -2.47 -9.88
CA HIS A 34 -7.68 -1.30 -10.68
C HIS A 34 -6.41 -0.47 -10.98
N PRO A 35 -6.44 0.48 -11.95
CA PRO A 35 -5.28 1.35 -12.19
C PRO A 35 -4.80 2.08 -10.92
N GLU A 36 -5.72 2.30 -9.97
CA GLU A 36 -5.46 2.75 -8.61
C GLU A 36 -5.75 1.61 -7.62
N VAL A 37 -4.96 1.54 -6.55
CA VAL A 37 -5.12 0.55 -5.48
C VAL A 37 -5.94 1.19 -4.38
N THR A 38 -7.12 0.64 -4.10
CA THR A 38 -7.91 1.11 -2.95
C THR A 38 -7.26 0.59 -1.68
N CYS A 39 -6.78 1.50 -0.85
CA CYS A 39 -6.25 1.25 0.48
C CYS A 39 -7.25 1.69 1.55
N VAL A 40 -7.19 1.06 2.72
CA VAL A 40 -7.99 1.41 3.87
C VAL A 40 -7.08 1.63 5.06
N TYR A 41 -7.31 2.72 5.80
CA TYR A 41 -6.64 2.99 7.07
C TYR A 41 -7.66 3.21 8.17
N TYR A 42 -7.26 2.92 9.40
CA TYR A 42 -8.07 3.21 10.56
C TYR A 42 -7.76 4.62 11.04
N ASP A 43 -8.76 5.49 10.95
CA ASP A 43 -8.69 6.85 11.45
C ASP A 43 -9.06 6.84 12.94
N LEU A 44 -8.07 7.13 13.81
CA LEU A 44 -8.25 7.11 15.27
C LEU A 44 -9.16 8.25 15.75
N GLU A 45 -9.17 9.37 15.04
CA GLU A 45 -9.94 10.55 15.42
C GLU A 45 -11.44 10.33 15.22
N THR A 46 -11.82 9.75 14.08
CA THR A 46 -13.21 9.44 13.75
C THR A 46 -13.60 8.01 14.12
N SER A 47 -12.64 7.18 14.56
CA SER A 47 -12.80 5.75 14.86
C SER A 47 -13.47 4.97 13.72
N LYS A 48 -13.06 5.25 12.48
CA LYS A 48 -13.63 4.68 11.26
C LYS A 48 -12.54 4.18 10.32
N LEU A 49 -12.91 3.18 9.52
CA LEU A 49 -12.10 2.73 8.41
C LEU A 49 -12.34 3.66 7.21
N VAL A 50 -11.32 4.41 6.83
CA VAL A 50 -11.35 5.33 5.69
C VAL A 50 -10.71 4.64 4.50
N LYS A 51 -11.45 4.54 3.40
CA LYS A 51 -10.97 4.02 2.12
C LYS A 51 -10.44 5.16 1.26
N VAL A 52 -9.31 4.95 0.64
CA VAL A 52 -8.55 5.93 -0.11
C VAL A 52 -7.91 5.22 -1.29
N ASP A 53 -8.15 5.75 -2.48
CA ASP A 53 -7.54 5.26 -3.71
C ASP A 53 -6.15 5.89 -3.85
N VAL A 54 -5.12 5.06 -3.93
CA VAL A 54 -3.73 5.49 -4.05
C VAL A 54 -3.10 4.83 -5.26
N PHE A 55 -2.25 5.57 -5.96
CA PHE A 55 -1.47 4.99 -7.03
C PHE A 55 -0.46 3.98 -6.49
N PRO A 56 -0.27 2.85 -7.19
CA PRO A 56 0.72 1.85 -6.81
C PRO A 56 2.16 2.41 -6.80
N GLU A 57 2.43 3.50 -7.51
CA GLU A 57 3.74 4.15 -7.53
C GLU A 57 4.08 4.85 -6.19
N ASP A 58 3.05 5.32 -5.48
CA ASP A 58 3.16 6.02 -4.20
C ASP A 58 3.05 5.07 -2.99
N LEU A 59 2.81 3.78 -3.23
CA LEU A 59 2.66 2.76 -2.19
C LEU A 59 3.93 1.90 -2.10
N GLU A 60 4.49 1.78 -0.91
CA GLU A 60 5.55 0.81 -0.60
C GLU A 60 4.96 -0.41 0.10
N LYS A 61 5.41 -1.62 -0.27
CA LYS A 61 5.04 -2.83 0.46
C LYS A 61 5.81 -2.85 1.78
N GLU A 62 5.09 -2.90 2.89
CA GLU A 62 5.69 -3.15 4.21
C GLU A 62 5.91 -4.67 4.36
N GLU A 63 6.82 -5.21 3.53
CA GLU A 63 7.20 -6.63 3.55
C GLU A 63 7.84 -7.02 4.90
N GLU A 64 8.36 -6.05 5.64
CA GLU A 64 9.07 -6.24 6.90
C GLU A 64 8.19 -6.78 8.05
N LEU A 65 6.86 -6.60 7.98
CA LEU A 65 5.94 -7.12 9.00
C LEU A 65 5.57 -8.60 8.81
N LEU A 66 5.78 -9.16 7.62
CA LEU A 66 5.36 -10.53 7.27
C LEU A 66 6.47 -11.58 7.47
N PHE A 67 7.73 -11.17 7.61
CA PHE A 67 8.88 -12.07 7.71
C PHE A 67 9.43 -12.32 9.13
N LYS A 68 8.73 -11.94 10.20
CA LYS A 68 9.01 -12.49 11.54
C LYS A 68 8.37 -13.88 11.69
N ARG A 69 8.92 -14.84 10.94
CA ARG A 69 8.77 -16.26 11.25
C ARG A 69 9.63 -16.54 12.49
N VAL A 70 8.98 -16.77 13.64
CA VAL A 70 9.59 -17.33 14.85
C VAL A 70 10.04 -18.77 14.61
#